data_AF-A0A1B6C8L0-F1
#
_entry.id   AF-A0A1B6C8L0-F1
#
_cell.length_a   1.000
_cell.length_b   1.000
_cell.length_c   1.000
_cell.angle_alpha   90.00
_cell.angle_beta   90.00
_cell.angle_gamma   90.00
#
_symmetry.space_group_name_H-M   'P 1'
#
loop_
_entity.id
_entity.type
_entity.pdbx_description
1 polymer ?
#
loop_
_entity_poly.entity_id
_entity_poly.type
_entity_poly.pdbx_seq_one_letter_code
_entity_poly.pdbx_strand_id
1 'polypeptide(L)'
;MSVKAKTMKTFSKKPWNTQFHNYTLYWSPDEIKFSIDNLQVTKLYPDEHPVLSESVGFSPEQSEIWKQGSRIAPFDKEFYLSIGVSVGGMREFDDNCISGETYKPWKNTEVKALFKFWQNRMEWNKKTWGEKSVLEVENVVITAI
;
A
#
# COMPACT_ATOMS: atom_id res chain seq x y z
N MET A 1 -1.60 -9.98 -15.35
CA MET A 1 -0.58 -9.47 -14.39
C MET A 1 -1.31 -8.58 -13.40
N SER A 2 -1.15 -8.82 -12.09
CA SER A 2 -1.82 -8.05 -11.02
C SER A 2 -1.12 -6.71 -10.82
N VAL A 3 -1.89 -5.67 -10.48
CA VAL A 3 -1.37 -4.42 -9.90
C VAL A 3 -0.40 -4.81 -8.78
N LYS A 4 0.87 -4.41 -8.92
CA LYS A 4 1.87 -4.60 -7.88
C LYS A 4 1.79 -3.40 -6.95
N ALA A 5 1.65 -3.64 -5.65
CA ALA A 5 1.82 -2.57 -4.67
C ALA A 5 3.19 -1.91 -4.91
N LYS A 6 3.21 -0.57 -5.05
CA LYS A 6 4.46 0.17 -5.18
C LYS A 6 4.95 0.53 -3.78
N THR A 7 5.82 -0.28 -3.23
CA THR A 7 6.40 -0.04 -1.90
C THR A 7 7.38 1.11 -1.96
N MET A 8 7.10 2.17 -1.18
CA MET A 8 8.03 3.26 -0.97
C MET A 8 9.04 2.87 0.11
N LYS A 9 10.34 3.03 -0.17
CA LYS A 9 11.41 2.76 0.79
C LYS A 9 12.00 4.08 1.26
N THR A 10 11.97 4.28 2.56
CA THR A 10 12.65 5.37 3.25
C THR A 10 13.73 4.76 4.15
N PHE A 11 14.86 5.44 4.27
CA PHE A 11 15.95 5.02 5.16
C PHE A 11 15.83 5.77 6.48
N SER A 12 15.52 5.04 7.54
CA SER A 12 15.55 5.56 8.91
C SER A 12 16.63 4.86 9.72
N LYS A 13 17.29 5.61 10.61
CA LYS A 13 18.24 5.05 11.58
C LYS A 13 17.54 4.29 12.72
N LYS A 14 16.27 4.58 12.97
CA LYS A 14 15.43 3.90 13.98
C LYS A 14 14.40 3.01 13.29
N PRO A 15 13.94 1.93 13.94
CA PRO A 15 12.82 1.15 13.40
C PRO A 15 11.61 2.05 13.15
N TRP A 16 10.99 1.90 11.97
CA TRP A 16 9.93 2.78 11.47
C TRP A 16 8.71 2.84 12.41
N ASN A 17 8.45 1.78 13.16
CA ASN A 17 7.34 1.67 14.11
C ASN A 17 7.61 2.28 15.49
N THR A 18 8.69 3.07 15.67
CA THR A 18 9.06 3.64 16.98
C THR A 18 8.64 5.09 17.19
N GLN A 19 8.03 5.72 16.19
CA GLN A 19 7.57 7.11 16.24
C GLN A 19 6.37 7.29 15.30
N PHE A 20 5.60 8.35 15.54
CA PHE A 20 4.57 8.78 14.61
C PHE A 20 5.21 9.35 13.33
N HIS A 21 4.54 9.11 12.21
CA HIS A 21 4.94 9.58 10.89
C HIS A 21 3.76 10.29 10.23
N ASN A 22 4.02 11.43 9.61
CA ASN A 22 2.98 12.16 8.89
C ASN A 22 2.93 11.68 7.44
N TYR A 23 1.82 11.07 7.04
CA TYR A 23 1.57 10.65 5.66
C TYR A 23 0.65 11.66 4.98
N THR A 24 1.16 12.33 3.95
CA THR A 24 0.40 13.34 3.21
C THR A 24 0.11 12.84 1.80
N LEU A 25 -1.18 12.86 1.44
CA LEU A 25 -1.66 12.72 0.08
C LEU A 25 -2.08 14.10 -0.43
N TYR A 26 -1.39 14.61 -1.45
CA TYR A 26 -1.90 15.71 -2.25
C TYR A 26 -2.53 15.13 -3.51
N TRP A 27 -3.80 15.47 -3.73
CA TRP A 27 -4.59 14.94 -4.82
C TRP A 27 -5.28 16.10 -5.52
N SER A 28 -4.96 16.26 -6.80
CA SER A 28 -5.48 17.30 -7.69
C SER A 28 -5.82 16.69 -9.05
N PRO A 29 -6.56 17.40 -9.92
CA PRO A 29 -6.81 16.97 -11.31
C PRO A 29 -5.53 16.70 -12.12
N ASP A 30 -4.41 17.35 -11.78
CA ASP A 30 -3.17 17.31 -12.56
C ASP A 30 -2.15 16.32 -12.01
N GLU A 31 -2.16 16.03 -10.71
CA GLU A 31 -1.16 15.16 -10.08
C GLU A 31 -1.64 14.54 -8.76
N ILE A 32 -1.01 13.41 -8.43
CA ILE A 32 -1.09 12.77 -7.12
C ILE A 32 0.31 12.72 -6.52
N LYS A 33 0.51 13.31 -5.34
CA LYS A 33 1.80 13.30 -4.62
C LYS A 33 1.66 12.65 -3.26
N PHE A 34 2.65 11.83 -2.92
CA PHE A 34 2.79 11.21 -1.61
C PHE A 34 4.03 11.75 -0.91
N SER A 35 3.85 12.18 0.32
CA SER A 35 4.94 12.62 1.19
C SER A 35 4.90 11.90 2.53
N ILE A 36 6.07 11.72 3.11
CA ILE A 36 6.25 11.17 4.46
C ILE A 36 7.11 12.17 5.22
N ASP A 37 6.63 12.65 6.37
CA ASP A 37 7.31 13.63 7.22
C ASP A 37 7.74 14.88 6.43
N ASN A 38 6.85 15.38 5.57
CA ASN A 38 7.04 16.52 4.65
C ASN A 38 8.11 16.31 3.56
N LEU A 39 8.72 15.13 3.48
CA LEU A 39 9.62 14.78 2.38
C LEU A 39 8.78 14.15 1.27
N GLN A 40 8.79 14.77 0.09
CA GLN A 40 8.13 14.21 -1.08
C GLN A 40 8.83 12.91 -1.46
N VAL A 41 8.10 11.80 -1.34
CA VAL A 41 8.65 10.46 -1.63
C VAL A 41 8.34 10.06 -3.06
N THR A 42 7.19 10.49 -3.60
CA THR A 42 6.80 10.17 -4.97
C THR A 42 5.79 11.17 -5.50
N LYS A 43 5.98 11.55 -6.77
CA LYS A 43 4.94 12.11 -7.61
C LYS A 43 4.45 10.99 -8.53
N LEU A 44 3.17 10.69 -8.46
CA LEU A 44 2.48 9.89 -9.47
C LEU A 44 1.95 10.85 -10.53
N TYR A 45 1.98 10.40 -11.78
CA TYR A 45 1.73 11.20 -12.98
C TYR A 45 2.93 12.08 -13.41
N PRO A 46 3.95 11.49 -14.08
CA PRO A 46 4.95 12.25 -14.81
C PRO A 46 4.40 12.69 -16.17
N ASP A 47 4.88 13.82 -16.69
CA ASP A 47 4.41 14.46 -17.94
C ASP A 47 4.45 13.53 -19.18
N GLU A 48 5.18 12.41 -19.08
CA GLU A 48 5.45 11.45 -20.16
C GLU A 48 4.35 10.41 -20.40
N HIS A 49 3.34 10.29 -19.53
CA HIS A 49 2.28 9.27 -19.68
C HIS A 49 0.88 9.87 -19.93
N PRO A 50 0.09 9.26 -20.85
CA PRO A 50 -1.23 9.80 -21.19
C PRO A 50 -2.25 9.65 -20.05
N VAL A 51 -2.25 8.53 -19.32
CA VAL A 51 -3.22 8.21 -18.24
C VAL A 51 -2.52 7.56 -17.04
N LEU A 52 -2.90 7.97 -15.83
CA LEU A 52 -2.30 7.52 -14.57
C LEU A 52 -2.41 6.01 -14.33
N SER A 53 -3.52 5.38 -14.74
CA SER A 53 -3.74 3.94 -14.55
C SER A 53 -2.62 3.08 -15.16
N GLU A 54 -2.10 3.49 -16.31
CA GLU A 54 -0.99 2.80 -16.98
C GLU A 54 0.33 3.00 -16.20
N SER A 55 0.57 4.20 -15.67
CA SER A 55 1.77 4.52 -14.90
C SER A 55 1.86 3.79 -13.56
N VAL A 56 0.71 3.45 -12.96
CA VAL A 56 0.64 2.75 -11.66
C VAL A 56 0.51 1.23 -11.82
N GLY A 57 0.61 0.71 -13.04
CA GLY A 57 0.75 -0.73 -13.30
C GLY A 57 -0.56 -1.51 -13.32
N PHE A 58 -1.69 -0.86 -13.61
CA PHE A 58 -2.90 -1.58 -14.02
C PHE A 58 -2.65 -2.29 -15.36
N SER A 59 -3.27 -3.47 -15.56
CA SER A 59 -3.19 -4.13 -16.87
C SER A 59 -3.87 -3.27 -17.95
N PRO A 60 -3.55 -3.47 -19.24
CA PRO A 60 -4.26 -2.77 -20.32
C PRO A 60 -5.79 -2.98 -20.25
N GLU A 61 -6.23 -4.21 -19.97
CA GLU A 61 -7.64 -4.56 -19.80
C GLU A 61 -8.29 -3.80 -18.62
N GLN A 62 -7.58 -3.69 -17.49
CA GLN A 62 -8.05 -2.91 -16.33
C GLN A 62 -8.04 -1.41 -16.58
N SER A 63 -7.16 -0.93 -17.47
CA SER A 63 -7.03 0.49 -17.80
C SER A 63 -8.05 0.94 -18.85
N GLU A 64 -8.62 0.00 -19.63
CA GLU A 64 -9.55 0.33 -20.72
C GLU A 64 -10.77 1.11 -20.23
N ILE A 65 -11.32 0.75 -19.06
CA ILE A 65 -12.44 1.46 -18.43
C ILE A 65 -12.07 2.88 -17.98
N TRP A 66 -10.78 3.16 -17.73
CA TRP A 66 -10.30 4.46 -17.26
C TRP A 66 -9.88 5.41 -18.37
N LYS A 67 -9.73 4.91 -19.61
CA LYS A 67 -9.48 5.75 -20.79
C LYS A 67 -10.62 6.74 -21.08
N GLN A 68 -11.83 6.46 -20.60
CA GLN A 68 -12.99 7.35 -20.73
C GLN A 68 -13.06 8.42 -19.62
N GLY A 69 -12.29 8.25 -18.54
CA GLY A 69 -12.22 9.19 -17.43
C GLY A 69 -11.22 10.32 -17.69
N SER A 70 -10.96 11.12 -16.65
CA SER A 70 -9.88 12.10 -16.73
C SER A 70 -8.51 11.44 -16.73
N ARG A 71 -7.46 12.24 -16.91
CA ARG A 71 -6.07 11.76 -16.96
C ARG A 71 -5.62 11.05 -15.68
N ILE A 72 -6.25 11.36 -14.53
CA ILE A 72 -5.97 10.71 -13.24
C ILE A 72 -6.94 9.57 -12.90
N ALA A 73 -7.85 9.18 -13.82
CA ALA A 73 -8.75 8.06 -13.59
C ALA A 73 -7.98 6.78 -13.18
N PRO A 74 -8.49 6.01 -12.21
CA PRO A 74 -9.81 6.11 -11.57
C PRO A 74 -9.92 7.14 -10.44
N PHE A 75 -8.86 7.87 -10.11
CA PHE A 75 -8.84 8.86 -9.03
C PHE A 75 -9.47 10.19 -9.45
N ASP A 76 -10.44 10.17 -10.35
CA ASP A 76 -11.19 11.34 -10.83
C ASP A 76 -12.64 11.36 -10.31
N LYS A 77 -12.90 10.53 -9.29
CA LYS A 77 -14.18 10.36 -8.60
C LYS A 77 -13.98 10.51 -7.10
N GLU A 78 -15.07 10.54 -6.34
CA GLU A 78 -15.02 10.53 -4.87
C GLU A 78 -14.50 9.17 -4.36
N PHE A 79 -13.67 9.22 -3.31
CA PHE A 79 -13.13 8.04 -2.64
C PHE A 79 -13.30 8.14 -1.13
N TYR A 80 -13.35 6.97 -0.48
CA TYR A 80 -13.28 6.86 0.96
C TYR A 80 -11.84 6.61 1.41
N LEU A 81 -11.40 7.34 2.45
CA LEU A 81 -10.18 7.02 3.16
C LEU A 81 -10.45 5.88 4.14
N SER A 82 -9.80 4.74 3.93
CA SER A 82 -9.81 3.62 4.87
C SER A 82 -8.42 3.44 5.47
N ILE A 83 -8.33 3.44 6.80
CA ILE A 83 -7.10 3.18 7.54
C ILE A 83 -7.34 1.97 8.42
N GLY A 84 -6.46 0.99 8.34
CA GLY A 84 -6.58 -0.22 9.13
C GLY A 84 -5.26 -0.98 9.18
N VAL A 85 -5.18 -1.89 10.14
CA VAL A 85 -4.09 -2.86 10.23
C VAL A 85 -4.65 -4.23 9.90
N SER A 86 -3.97 -4.95 9.02
CA SER A 86 -4.33 -6.29 8.60
C SER A 86 -3.15 -7.23 8.76
N VAL A 87 -3.46 -8.52 8.88
CA VAL A 87 -2.48 -9.60 8.95
C VAL A 87 -2.67 -10.54 7.78
N GLY A 88 -1.57 -11.06 7.25
CA GLY A 88 -1.60 -11.97 6.11
C GLY A 88 -1.45 -11.24 4.79
N GLY A 89 -2.30 -11.60 3.82
CA GLY A 89 -2.28 -11.02 2.49
C GLY A 89 -1.56 -11.86 1.44
N MET A 90 -1.94 -11.68 0.18
CA MET A 90 -1.39 -12.38 -0.99
C MET A 90 -0.79 -11.42 -2.04
N ARG A 91 -0.84 -10.11 -1.77
CA ARG A 91 -0.41 -9.07 -2.74
C ARG A 91 0.50 -8.02 -2.12
N GLU A 92 0.46 -7.91 -0.79
CA GLU A 92 1.10 -6.88 0.01
C GLU A 92 2.57 -7.23 0.28
N PHE A 93 2.85 -8.53 0.44
CA PHE A 93 4.18 -9.04 0.76
C PHE A 93 4.61 -10.11 -0.22
N ASP A 94 5.85 -10.00 -0.72
CA ASP A 94 6.45 -10.99 -1.61
C ASP A 94 6.54 -12.37 -0.97
N ASP A 95 6.60 -13.41 -1.80
CA ASP A 95 6.91 -14.75 -1.32
C ASP A 95 8.31 -14.77 -0.74
N ASN A 96 8.45 -15.52 0.35
CA ASN A 96 9.68 -15.60 1.14
C ASN A 96 10.07 -14.35 1.94
N CYS A 97 9.16 -13.39 2.11
CA CYS A 97 9.44 -12.29 3.02
C CYS A 97 9.62 -12.77 4.47
N ILE A 98 10.42 -12.02 5.22
CA ILE A 98 10.73 -12.27 6.62
C ILE A 98 10.27 -11.07 7.43
N SER A 99 9.48 -11.32 8.47
CA SER A 99 9.10 -10.33 9.49
C SER A 99 9.82 -10.66 10.79
N GLY A 100 10.83 -9.84 11.14
CA GLY A 100 11.76 -10.15 12.21
C GLY A 100 12.57 -11.42 11.90
N GLU A 101 12.34 -12.49 12.66
CA GLU A 101 12.94 -13.82 12.44
C GLU A 101 11.92 -14.83 11.85
N THR A 102 10.74 -14.37 11.45
CA THR A 102 9.64 -15.24 11.04
C THR A 102 9.41 -15.14 9.54
N TYR A 103 9.55 -16.26 8.85
CA TYR A 103 9.22 -16.41 7.43
C TYR A 103 7.70 -16.46 7.23
N LYS A 104 7.20 -15.93 6.11
CA LYS A 104 5.79 -16.02 5.69
C LYS A 104 5.40 -17.42 5.19
N PRO A 105 4.62 -18.24 5.92
CA PRO A 105 4.43 -19.66 5.61
C PRO A 105 3.48 -20.00 4.45
N TRP A 106 2.87 -19.01 3.78
CA TRP A 106 2.00 -19.21 2.61
C TRP A 106 2.56 -18.47 1.39
N LYS A 107 2.25 -18.96 0.19
CA LYS A 107 2.64 -18.33 -1.08
C LYS A 107 1.49 -17.54 -1.71
N ASN A 108 1.81 -16.46 -2.40
CA ASN A 108 0.87 -15.53 -3.01
C ASN A 108 -0.03 -16.18 -4.07
N THR A 109 0.49 -17.18 -4.78
CA THR A 109 -0.20 -17.85 -5.90
C THR A 109 -0.75 -19.23 -5.55
N GLU A 110 -0.64 -19.65 -4.28
CA GLU A 110 -1.06 -20.98 -3.88
C GLU A 110 -2.59 -21.08 -3.68
N VAL A 111 -3.20 -22.11 -4.28
CA VAL A 111 -4.66 -22.35 -4.21
C VAL A 111 -5.19 -22.40 -2.77
N LYS A 112 -4.40 -22.92 -1.83
CA LYS A 112 -4.75 -23.04 -0.40
C LYS A 112 -3.99 -22.04 0.48
N ALA A 113 -3.60 -20.88 -0.04
CA ALA A 113 -2.85 -19.88 0.71
C ALA A 113 -3.52 -19.48 2.04
N LEU A 114 -4.82 -19.19 2.03
CA LEU A 114 -5.57 -18.83 3.25
C LEU A 114 -5.63 -19.98 4.27
N PHE A 115 -5.80 -21.21 3.79
CA PHE A 115 -5.81 -22.38 4.65
C PHE A 115 -4.43 -22.59 5.31
N LYS A 116 -3.34 -22.46 4.56
CA LYS A 116 -1.97 -22.52 5.11
C LYS A 116 -1.68 -21.38 6.07
N PHE A 117 -2.11 -20.16 5.75
CA PHE A 117 -2.08 -19.02 6.67
C PHE A 117 -2.71 -19.41 8.01
N TRP A 118 -3.92 -19.99 7.98
CA TRP A 118 -4.64 -20.38 9.20
C TRP A 118 -3.99 -21.55 9.95
N GLN A 119 -3.51 -22.57 9.24
CA GLN A 119 -2.85 -23.73 9.84
C GLN A 119 -1.56 -23.34 10.57
N ASN A 120 -0.77 -22.43 9.98
CA ASN A 120 0.50 -21.99 10.56
C ASN A 120 0.34 -20.79 11.51
N ARG A 121 -0.90 -20.45 11.94
CA ARG A 121 -1.14 -19.29 12.80
C ARG A 121 -0.40 -19.31 14.12
N MET A 122 -0.18 -20.48 14.70
CA MET A 122 0.56 -20.59 15.97
C MET A 122 2.04 -20.20 15.79
N GLU A 123 2.60 -20.44 14.61
CA GLU A 123 4.00 -20.13 14.31
C GLU A 123 4.18 -18.64 13.98
N TRP A 124 3.37 -18.10 13.07
CA TRP A 124 3.53 -16.71 12.67
C TRP A 124 2.99 -15.74 13.72
N ASN A 125 1.83 -16.01 14.34
CA ASN A 125 1.17 -15.06 15.26
C ASN A 125 2.05 -14.77 16.47
N LYS A 126 2.52 -15.82 17.15
CA LYS A 126 3.31 -15.71 18.39
C LYS A 126 4.54 -14.80 18.26
N LYS A 127 5.16 -14.75 17.08
CA LYS A 127 6.41 -14.02 16.85
C LYS A 127 6.24 -12.67 16.16
N THR A 128 5.12 -12.45 15.47
CA THR A 128 4.91 -11.24 14.65
C THR A 128 3.79 -10.34 15.17
N TRP A 129 2.85 -10.89 15.94
CA TRP A 129 1.73 -10.15 16.51
C TRP A 129 1.70 -10.27 18.04
N GLY A 130 1.43 -9.17 18.71
CA GLY A 130 1.30 -9.10 20.16
C GLY A 130 0.54 -7.85 20.60
N GLU A 131 0.60 -7.53 21.89
CA GLU A 131 -0.14 -6.40 22.48
C GLU A 131 0.26 -5.04 21.89
N LYS A 132 1.47 -4.94 21.33
CA LYS A 132 1.97 -3.72 20.68
C LYS A 132 1.69 -3.67 19.17
N SER A 133 1.05 -4.69 18.61
CA SER A 133 0.67 -4.73 17.19
C SER A 133 -0.65 -3.98 16.97
N VAL A 134 -0.62 -2.69 17.27
CA VAL A 134 -1.78 -1.80 17.23
C VAL A 134 -1.56 -0.70 16.20
N LEU A 135 -2.66 -0.25 15.60
CA LEU A 135 -2.67 0.98 14.81
C LEU A 135 -2.97 2.15 15.75
N GLU A 136 -2.00 3.04 15.91
CA GLU A 136 -2.17 4.29 16.64
C GLU A 136 -2.25 5.45 15.63
N VAL A 137 -3.29 6.27 15.76
CA VAL A 137 -3.52 7.44 14.89
C VAL A 137 -3.70 8.65 15.79
N GLU A 138 -2.80 9.62 15.69
CA GLU A 138 -2.87 10.85 16.46
C GLU A 138 -3.95 11.80 15.90
N ASN A 139 -3.97 12.01 14.58
CA ASN A 139 -4.99 12.79 13.91
C ASN A 139 -5.18 12.36 12.44
N VAL A 140 -6.29 12.80 11.86
CA VAL A 140 -6.54 12.77 10.43
C VAL A 140 -7.09 14.14 10.04
N VAL A 141 -6.43 14.80 9.08
CA VAL A 141 -6.84 16.10 8.57
C VAL A 141 -7.13 15.97 7.08
N ILE A 142 -8.33 16.39 6.66
CA ILE A 142 -8.76 16.42 5.27
C ILE A 142 -9.18 17.85 4.95
N THR A 143 -8.55 18.43 3.94
CA THR A 143 -8.82 19.80 3.49
C THR A 143 -8.98 19.83 1.98
N ALA A 144 -9.90 20.66 1.50
CA ALA A 144 -10.01 21.05 0.08
C ALA A 144 -9.60 22.52 -0.05
N ILE A 145 -8.94 22.86 -1.16
CA ILE A 145 -8.46 24.21 -1.50
C ILE A 145 -9.30 24.75 -2.65
#